data_AF-A0A095A321-F1
#
_entry.id   AF-A0A095A321-F1
#
_cell.length_a   1.000
_cell.length_b   1.000
_cell.length_c   1.000
_cell.angle_alpha   90.00
_cell.angle_beta   90.00
_cell.angle_gamma   90.00
#
_symmetry.space_group_name_H-M   'P 1'
#
loop_
_entity.id
_entity.type
_entity.pdbx_description
1 polymer ?
#
loop_
_entity_poly.entity_id
_entity_poly.type
_entity_poly.pdbx_seq_one_letter_code
_entity_poly.pdbx_strand_id
1 'polypeptide(L)'
;MSDELVLLDAQCAFILGQHQLALKTIQKLKSGSSDVELQANVLTYQVYIAQKKYGVVLDEIPEDAKEPELKLLRLLATYLSKGVSDNALTVQCLLHMNRCDLAGKAVRRMQTADEDSLAAQLAAALYYVKKGGDQLQESIHIYEELREKHGPSTLLLNGQAAALMGMNNWVEAEPVLQEAIDLDGNNPDTIVNMIVVYHHLGKPAEEDEFTRCAKHYAPSVPG
;
A
#
# COMPACT_ATOMS: atom_id res chain seq x y z
N MET A 1 -21.23 20.99 -7.01
CA MET A 1 -20.37 20.01 -6.33
C MET A 1 -19.35 19.59 -7.37
N SER A 2 -18.06 19.83 -7.14
CA SER A 2 -17.01 19.41 -8.08
C SER A 2 -16.96 17.89 -8.16
N ASP A 3 -16.62 17.34 -9.32
CA ASP A 3 -16.51 15.90 -9.51
C ASP A 3 -15.44 15.27 -8.57
N GLU A 4 -14.40 16.03 -8.24
CA GLU A 4 -13.40 15.65 -7.22
C GLU A 4 -14.00 15.43 -5.83
N LEU A 5 -14.94 16.28 -5.40
CA LEU A 5 -15.60 16.13 -4.10
C LEU A 5 -16.52 14.91 -4.09
N VAL A 6 -17.17 14.61 -5.21
CA VAL A 6 -18.01 13.42 -5.37
C VAL A 6 -17.16 12.14 -5.34
N LEU A 7 -15.97 12.15 -5.96
CA LEU A 7 -15.02 11.04 -5.90
C LEU A 7 -14.50 10.83 -4.47
N LEU A 8 -14.17 11.90 -3.75
CA LEU A 8 -13.74 11.82 -2.36
C LEU A 8 -14.84 11.23 -1.47
N ASP A 9 -16.09 11.69 -1.62
CA ASP A 9 -17.24 11.15 -0.89
C ASP A 9 -17.45 9.66 -1.17
N ALA A 10 -17.26 9.23 -2.43
CA ALA A 10 -17.35 7.83 -2.82
C ALA A 10 -16.22 6.99 -2.22
N GLN A 11 -14.98 7.52 -2.20
CA GLN A 11 -13.83 6.87 -1.56
C GLN A 11 -14.04 6.73 -0.05
N CYS A 12 -14.53 7.78 0.63
CA CYS A 12 -14.88 7.70 2.04
C CYS A 12 -15.93 6.62 2.30
N ALA A 13 -17.00 6.57 1.49
CA ALA A 13 -18.02 5.53 1.61
C ALA A 13 -17.45 4.12 1.40
N PHE A 14 -16.51 3.95 0.48
CA PHE A 14 -15.80 2.70 0.23
C PHE A 14 -14.93 2.29 1.43
N ILE A 15 -14.11 3.20 1.97
CA ILE A 15 -13.23 2.95 3.13
C ILE A 15 -14.06 2.58 4.36
N LEU A 16 -15.24 3.19 4.53
CA LEU A 16 -16.20 2.87 5.60
C LEU A 16 -16.98 1.56 5.37
N GLY A 17 -16.71 0.83 4.28
CA GLY A 17 -17.40 -0.43 3.95
C GLY A 17 -18.83 -0.27 3.43
N GLN A 18 -19.26 0.95 3.13
CA GLN A 18 -20.60 1.27 2.62
C GLN A 18 -20.66 1.12 1.10
N HIS A 19 -20.42 -0.10 0.62
CA HIS A 19 -20.26 -0.39 -0.82
C HIS A 19 -21.42 0.07 -1.71
N GLN A 20 -22.67 -0.07 -1.25
CA GLN A 20 -23.84 0.37 -2.01
C GLN A 20 -23.95 1.89 -2.09
N LEU A 21 -23.50 2.60 -1.04
CA LEU A 21 -23.43 4.05 -1.05
C LEU A 21 -22.32 4.52 -2.00
N ALA A 22 -21.14 3.89 -1.94
CA ALA A 22 -20.03 4.20 -2.83
C ALA A 22 -20.47 4.14 -4.32
N LEU A 23 -21.09 3.05 -4.75
CA LEU A 23 -21.58 2.91 -6.14
C LEU A 23 -22.62 3.98 -6.52
N LYS A 24 -23.57 4.28 -5.62
CA LYS A 24 -24.56 5.34 -5.85
C LYS A 24 -23.93 6.72 -5.94
N THR A 25 -22.87 6.98 -5.19
CA THR A 25 -22.16 8.25 -5.22
C THR A 25 -21.35 8.39 -6.52
N ILE A 26 -20.69 7.31 -6.97
CA ILE A 26 -19.98 7.28 -8.27
C ILE A 26 -20.92 7.62 -9.42
N GLN A 27 -22.15 7.09 -9.42
CA GLN A 27 -23.16 7.36 -10.45
C GLN A 27 -23.62 8.83 -10.54
N LYS A 28 -23.30 9.68 -9.56
CA LYS A 28 -23.63 11.11 -9.58
C LYS A 28 -22.63 11.96 -10.35
N LEU A 29 -21.51 11.39 -10.76
CA LEU A 29 -20.51 12.05 -11.59
C LEU A 29 -21.13 12.39 -12.96
N LYS A 30 -20.92 13.64 -13.42
CA LYS A 30 -21.54 14.15 -14.65
C LYS A 30 -20.66 14.00 -15.91
N SER A 31 -19.36 13.74 -15.68
CA SER A 31 -18.20 13.37 -16.52
C SER A 31 -17.90 14.12 -17.83
N GLY A 32 -16.63 13.98 -18.26
CA GLY A 32 -16.07 14.42 -19.54
C GLY A 32 -14.54 14.31 -19.65
N SER A 33 -13.79 14.31 -18.53
CA SER A 33 -12.33 14.13 -18.55
C SER A 33 -11.93 12.68 -18.36
N SER A 34 -10.99 12.19 -19.19
CA SER A 34 -10.50 10.81 -19.16
C SER A 34 -9.97 10.34 -17.80
N ASP A 35 -9.41 11.24 -16.98
CA ASP A 35 -8.82 10.90 -15.67
C ASP A 35 -9.90 10.60 -14.60
N VAL A 36 -10.90 11.48 -14.46
CA VAL A 36 -12.05 11.28 -13.54
C VAL A 36 -12.81 9.99 -13.87
N GLU A 37 -12.95 9.66 -15.15
CA GLU A 37 -13.58 8.41 -15.59
C GLU A 37 -12.76 7.18 -15.21
N LEU A 38 -11.43 7.24 -15.38
CA LEU A 38 -10.54 6.17 -14.93
C LEU A 38 -10.63 5.96 -13.42
N GLN A 39 -10.58 7.04 -12.63
CA GLN A 39 -10.68 6.96 -11.17
C GLN A 39 -12.03 6.40 -10.70
N ALA A 40 -13.13 6.79 -11.35
CA ALA A 40 -14.47 6.26 -11.09
C ALA A 40 -14.56 4.75 -11.40
N ASN A 41 -13.97 4.32 -12.52
CA ASN A 41 -13.92 2.91 -12.91
C ASN A 41 -13.07 2.10 -11.93
N VAL A 42 -11.87 2.58 -11.59
CA VAL A 42 -10.99 1.96 -10.60
C VAL A 42 -11.72 1.76 -9.27
N LEU A 43 -12.41 2.79 -8.76
CA LEU A 43 -13.16 2.71 -7.51
C LEU A 43 -14.35 1.74 -7.62
N THR A 44 -15.05 1.70 -8.77
CA THR A 44 -16.14 0.75 -9.01
C THR A 44 -15.65 -0.69 -8.96
N TYR A 45 -14.53 -0.99 -9.63
CA TYR A 45 -13.93 -2.33 -9.62
C TYR A 45 -13.38 -2.71 -8.24
N GLN A 46 -12.81 -1.76 -7.50
CA GLN A 46 -12.43 -1.96 -6.10
C GLN A 46 -13.64 -2.37 -5.24
N VAL A 47 -14.80 -1.73 -5.45
CA VAL A 47 -16.06 -2.11 -4.78
C VAL A 47 -16.54 -3.51 -5.19
N TYR A 48 -16.43 -3.90 -6.46
CA TYR A 48 -16.82 -5.26 -6.90
C TYR A 48 -15.91 -6.35 -6.34
N ILE A 49 -14.59 -6.13 -6.35
CA ILE A 49 -13.63 -7.01 -5.68
C ILE A 49 -13.98 -7.11 -4.19
N ALA A 50 -14.38 -6.00 -3.57
CA ALA A 50 -14.77 -5.99 -2.17
C ALA A 50 -16.00 -6.84 -1.85
N GLN A 51 -16.95 -6.88 -2.76
CA GLN A 51 -18.13 -7.73 -2.69
C GLN A 51 -17.87 -9.18 -3.12
N LYS A 52 -16.62 -9.55 -3.42
CA LYS A 52 -16.23 -10.85 -3.99
C LYS A 52 -16.86 -11.15 -5.35
N LYS A 53 -17.26 -10.11 -6.09
CA LYS A 53 -17.81 -10.21 -7.44
C LYS A 53 -16.68 -10.22 -8.47
N TYR A 54 -15.76 -11.17 -8.34
CA TYR A 54 -14.58 -11.23 -9.20
C TYR A 54 -14.93 -11.47 -10.66
N GLY A 55 -15.97 -12.28 -10.94
CA GLY A 55 -16.44 -12.55 -12.31
C GLY A 55 -16.77 -11.28 -13.07
N VAL A 56 -17.50 -10.34 -12.44
CA VAL A 56 -17.86 -9.04 -13.07
C VAL A 56 -16.61 -8.27 -13.48
N VAL A 57 -15.59 -8.24 -12.63
CA VAL A 57 -14.33 -7.54 -12.91
C VAL A 57 -13.54 -8.23 -14.04
N LEU A 58 -13.59 -9.56 -14.10
CA LEU A 58 -12.95 -10.34 -15.15
C LEU A 58 -13.67 -10.26 -16.50
N ASP A 59 -14.98 -10.02 -16.48
CA ASP A 59 -15.76 -9.85 -17.70
C ASP A 59 -15.64 -8.41 -18.24
N GLU A 60 -15.59 -7.41 -17.35
CA GLU A 60 -15.57 -5.99 -17.74
C GLU A 60 -14.16 -5.44 -18.04
N ILE A 61 -13.11 -5.94 -17.39
CA ILE A 61 -11.73 -5.50 -17.66
C ILE A 61 -11.07 -6.45 -18.66
N PRO A 62 -10.69 -6.02 -19.87
CA PRO A 62 -10.05 -6.90 -20.85
C PRO A 62 -8.57 -7.19 -20.49
N GLU A 63 -7.99 -8.27 -21.06
CA GLU A 63 -6.60 -8.67 -20.79
C GLU A 63 -5.56 -7.68 -21.32
N ASP A 64 -5.90 -6.97 -22.39
CA ASP A 64 -5.06 -5.99 -23.07
C ASP A 64 -5.30 -4.55 -22.56
N ALA A 65 -5.96 -4.38 -21.42
CA ALA A 65 -6.20 -3.08 -20.81
C ALA A 65 -4.91 -2.26 -20.75
N LYS A 66 -4.91 -1.04 -21.32
CA LYS A 66 -3.70 -0.21 -21.40
C LYS A 66 -3.31 0.37 -20.06
N GLU A 67 -4.31 0.73 -19.25
CA GLU A 67 -4.13 1.37 -17.95
C GLU A 67 -3.58 0.38 -16.90
N PRO A 68 -2.49 0.74 -16.19
CA PRO A 68 -1.86 -0.14 -15.20
C PRO A 68 -2.76 -0.45 -14.01
N GLU A 69 -3.61 0.49 -13.59
CA GLU A 69 -4.56 0.33 -12.49
C GLU A 69 -5.57 -0.78 -12.80
N LEU A 70 -6.10 -0.79 -14.02
CA LEU A 70 -7.07 -1.79 -14.47
C LEU A 70 -6.42 -3.18 -14.61
N LYS A 71 -5.19 -3.25 -15.13
CA LYS A 71 -4.42 -4.50 -15.17
C LYS A 71 -4.22 -5.08 -13.77
N LEU A 72 -3.86 -4.26 -12.80
CA LEU A 72 -3.66 -4.69 -11.42
C LEU A 72 -4.97 -5.24 -10.80
N LEU A 73 -6.09 -4.54 -11.04
CA LEU A 73 -7.41 -4.97 -10.57
C LEU A 73 -7.85 -6.29 -11.20
N ARG A 74 -7.65 -6.48 -12.51
CA ARG A 74 -7.94 -7.74 -13.22
C ARG A 74 -7.07 -8.87 -12.71
N LEU A 75 -5.76 -8.63 -12.56
CA LEU A 75 -4.83 -9.63 -12.03
C LEU A 75 -5.25 -10.08 -10.64
N LEU A 76 -5.62 -9.14 -9.77
CA LEU A 76 -6.12 -9.47 -8.45
C LEU A 76 -7.45 -10.22 -8.49
N ALA A 77 -8.41 -9.81 -9.32
CA ALA A 77 -9.68 -10.51 -9.46
C ALA A 77 -9.46 -11.96 -9.96
N THR A 78 -8.50 -12.17 -10.88
CA THR A 78 -8.12 -13.49 -11.40
C THR A 78 -7.49 -14.33 -10.31
N TYR A 79 -6.67 -13.70 -9.48
CA TYR A 79 -6.01 -14.36 -8.36
C TYR A 79 -7.02 -14.79 -7.29
N LEU A 80 -7.89 -13.87 -6.87
CA LEU A 80 -8.92 -14.12 -5.86
C LEU A 80 -10.03 -15.07 -6.34
N SER A 81 -10.33 -15.13 -7.64
CA SER A 81 -11.35 -16.03 -8.20
C SER A 81 -10.90 -17.50 -8.23
N LYS A 82 -9.60 -17.75 -8.39
CA LYS A 82 -9.01 -19.10 -8.43
C LYS A 82 -8.97 -19.77 -7.06
N GLY A 83 -9.30 -19.05 -5.99
CA GLY A 83 -9.40 -19.61 -4.64
C GLY A 83 -8.08 -20.16 -4.10
N VAL A 84 -6.93 -19.61 -4.53
CA VAL A 84 -5.61 -20.10 -4.12
C VAL A 84 -5.00 -19.21 -3.04
N SER A 85 -4.46 -19.91 -2.04
CA SER A 85 -3.73 -19.54 -0.82
C SER A 85 -3.60 -18.05 -0.54
N ASP A 86 -4.18 -17.62 0.58
CA ASP A 86 -3.82 -16.37 1.25
C ASP A 86 -2.28 -16.34 1.38
N ASN A 87 -1.62 -15.60 0.48
CA ASN A 87 -0.17 -15.48 0.41
C ASN A 87 0.20 -14.00 0.53
N ALA A 88 1.49 -13.73 0.73
CA ALA A 88 2.00 -12.37 0.93
C ALA A 88 1.59 -11.40 -0.18
N LEU A 89 1.54 -11.88 -1.44
CA LEU A 89 1.11 -11.08 -2.58
C LEU A 89 -0.36 -10.63 -2.47
N THR A 90 -1.25 -11.51 -2.02
CA THR A 90 -2.67 -11.18 -1.77
C THR A 90 -2.80 -10.06 -0.75
N VAL A 91 -2.05 -10.18 0.35
CA VAL A 91 -2.02 -9.16 1.40
C VAL A 91 -1.55 -7.83 0.82
N GLN A 92 -0.43 -7.83 0.10
CA GLN A 92 0.11 -6.62 -0.53
C GLN A 92 -0.89 -5.95 -1.48
N CYS A 93 -1.51 -6.71 -2.39
CA CYS A 93 -2.52 -6.18 -3.30
C CYS A 93 -3.73 -5.60 -2.55
N LEU A 94 -4.22 -6.28 -1.51
CA LEU A 94 -5.35 -5.82 -0.70
C LEU A 94 -5.00 -4.53 0.06
N LEU A 95 -3.77 -4.40 0.57
CA LEU A 95 -3.29 -3.18 1.21
C LEU A 95 -3.22 -2.00 0.22
N HIS A 96 -2.70 -2.21 -0.99
CA HIS A 96 -2.68 -1.17 -2.03
C HIS A 96 -4.09 -0.75 -2.50
N MET A 97 -5.08 -1.63 -2.37
CA MET A 97 -6.49 -1.30 -2.62
C MET A 97 -7.22 -0.68 -1.41
N ASN A 98 -6.50 -0.31 -0.35
CA ASN A 98 -7.09 0.21 0.89
C ASN A 98 -8.10 -0.75 1.56
N ARG A 99 -7.94 -2.07 1.36
CA ARG A 99 -8.81 -3.11 1.95
C ARG A 99 -8.15 -3.82 3.11
N CYS A 100 -7.85 -3.04 4.15
CA CYS A 100 -7.22 -3.54 5.38
C CYS A 100 -8.04 -4.66 6.05
N ASP A 101 -9.37 -4.64 5.93
CA ASP A 101 -10.25 -5.66 6.48
C ASP A 101 -10.03 -7.06 5.85
N LEU A 102 -9.86 -7.12 4.52
CA LEU A 102 -9.56 -8.38 3.83
C LEU A 102 -8.10 -8.77 4.00
N ALA A 103 -7.18 -7.79 3.99
CA ALA A 103 -5.76 -8.02 4.23
C ALA A 103 -5.56 -8.71 5.59
N GLY A 104 -6.24 -8.23 6.65
CA GLY A 104 -6.18 -8.85 7.97
C GLY A 104 -6.75 -10.28 8.01
N LYS A 105 -7.76 -10.60 7.20
CA LYS A 105 -8.27 -11.98 7.08
C LYS A 105 -7.28 -12.89 6.37
N ALA A 106 -6.62 -12.40 5.33
CA ALA A 106 -5.59 -13.15 4.61
C ALA A 106 -4.37 -13.40 5.51
N VAL A 107 -3.88 -12.37 6.23
CA VAL A 107 -2.78 -12.51 7.21
C VAL A 107 -3.10 -13.57 8.28
N ARG A 108 -4.30 -13.54 8.88
CA ARG A 108 -4.67 -14.54 9.90
C ARG A 108 -4.65 -15.97 9.36
N ARG A 109 -5.06 -16.16 8.12
CA ARG A 109 -5.04 -17.48 7.48
C ARG A 109 -3.63 -17.91 7.13
N MET A 110 -2.77 -17.00 6.70
CA MET A 110 -1.33 -17.24 6.54
C MET A 110 -0.71 -17.72 7.86
N GLN A 111 -0.96 -17.00 8.96
CA GLN A 111 -0.46 -17.38 10.29
C GLN A 111 -1.02 -18.73 10.77
N THR A 112 -2.29 -19.02 10.48
CA THR A 112 -2.88 -20.34 10.83
C THR A 112 -2.25 -21.49 10.04
N ALA A 113 -1.81 -21.23 8.80
CA ALA A 113 -1.18 -22.23 7.95
C ALA A 113 0.28 -22.46 8.34
N ASP A 114 1.04 -21.38 8.52
CA ASP A 114 2.45 -21.39 8.90
C ASP A 114 2.87 -19.97 9.37
N GLU A 115 2.80 -19.71 10.68
CA GLU A 115 3.17 -18.41 11.26
C GLU A 115 4.67 -18.10 11.18
N ASP A 116 5.51 -19.14 11.16
CA ASP A 116 6.97 -19.03 11.11
C ASP A 116 7.49 -18.82 9.68
N SER A 117 6.64 -18.99 8.67
CA SER A 117 7.05 -18.72 7.29
C SER A 117 7.43 -17.24 7.12
N LEU A 118 8.56 -17.00 6.47
CA LEU A 118 9.02 -15.64 6.11
C LEU A 118 7.93 -14.84 5.39
N ALA A 119 7.14 -15.51 4.55
CA ALA A 119 6.02 -14.89 3.83
C ALA A 119 4.90 -14.42 4.79
N ALA A 120 4.53 -15.22 5.80
CA ALA A 120 3.52 -14.84 6.78
C ALA A 120 4.01 -13.72 7.70
N GLN A 121 5.25 -13.80 8.17
CA GLN A 121 5.86 -12.77 9.02
C GLN A 121 5.93 -11.42 8.29
N LEU A 122 6.46 -11.38 7.06
CA LEU A 122 6.51 -10.15 6.26
C LEU A 122 5.13 -9.59 5.94
N ALA A 123 4.17 -10.45 5.57
CA ALA A 123 2.81 -10.03 5.28
C ALA A 123 2.11 -9.46 6.51
N ALA A 124 2.32 -10.06 7.69
CA ALA A 124 1.80 -9.57 8.95
C ALA A 124 2.39 -8.21 9.33
N ALA A 125 3.72 -8.06 9.24
CA ALA A 125 4.40 -6.80 9.52
C ALA A 125 3.87 -5.66 8.63
N LEU A 126 3.84 -5.86 7.30
CA LEU A 126 3.30 -4.85 6.37
C LEU A 126 1.84 -4.48 6.67
N TYR A 127 1.01 -5.47 7.01
CA TYR A 127 -0.38 -5.23 7.39
C TYR A 127 -0.46 -4.41 8.70
N TYR A 128 0.38 -4.71 9.70
CA TYR A 128 0.40 -3.99 10.97
C TYR A 128 0.87 -2.54 10.80
N VAL A 129 1.91 -2.28 10.00
CA VAL A 129 2.30 -0.91 9.63
C VAL A 129 1.12 -0.16 9.01
N LYS A 130 0.46 -0.77 8.02
CA LYS A 130 -0.62 -0.10 7.28
C LYS A 130 -1.88 0.11 8.10
N LYS A 131 -2.18 -0.81 9.03
CA LYS A 131 -3.32 -0.69 9.94
C LYS A 131 -3.07 0.37 11.02
N GLY A 132 -1.83 0.50 11.49
CA GLY A 132 -1.45 1.46 12.51
C GLY A 132 -1.99 1.13 13.92
N GLY A 133 -1.92 2.14 14.81
CA GLY A 133 -2.35 2.03 16.20
C GLY A 133 -1.50 1.03 17.00
N ASP A 134 -2.13 0.29 17.91
CA ASP A 134 -1.46 -0.65 18.82
C ASP A 134 -0.69 -1.77 18.10
N GLN A 135 -0.96 -2.01 16.81
CA GLN A 135 -0.26 -3.04 16.04
C GLN A 135 1.13 -2.62 15.56
N LEU A 136 1.47 -1.33 15.62
CA LEU A 136 2.77 -0.84 15.18
C LEU A 136 3.91 -1.49 15.97
N GLN A 137 3.72 -1.76 17.27
CA GLN A 137 4.76 -2.35 18.13
C GLN A 137 5.06 -3.78 17.73
N GLU A 138 4.00 -4.57 17.47
CA GLU A 138 4.13 -5.92 16.93
C GLU A 138 4.85 -5.93 15.58
N SER A 139 4.59 -4.92 14.74
CA SER A 139 5.30 -4.80 13.46
C SER A 139 6.80 -4.60 13.65
N ILE A 140 7.21 -3.75 14.61
CA ILE A 140 8.63 -3.49 14.90
C ILE A 140 9.29 -4.79 15.34
N HIS A 141 8.68 -5.52 16.26
CA HIS A 141 9.23 -6.79 16.77
C HIS A 141 9.40 -7.84 15.66
N ILE A 142 8.43 -7.96 14.76
CA ILE A 142 8.58 -8.87 13.61
C ILE A 142 9.77 -8.46 12.72
N TYR A 143 9.93 -7.17 12.44
CA TYR A 143 11.07 -6.71 11.64
C TYR A 143 12.41 -6.93 12.35
N GLU A 144 12.49 -6.71 13.66
CA GLU A 144 13.68 -6.98 14.46
C GLU A 144 14.05 -8.47 14.42
N GLU A 145 13.09 -9.36 14.66
CA GLU A 145 13.31 -10.81 14.60
C GLU A 145 13.78 -11.26 13.21
N LEU A 146 13.18 -10.72 12.14
CA LEU A 146 13.59 -11.02 10.77
C LEU A 146 15.01 -10.52 10.47
N ARG A 147 15.39 -9.35 10.99
CA ARG A 147 16.75 -8.80 10.86
C ARG A 147 17.77 -9.66 11.61
N GLU A 148 17.43 -10.12 12.81
CA GLU A 148 18.31 -11.01 13.58
C GLU A 148 18.53 -12.35 12.87
N LYS A 149 17.48 -12.92 12.26
CA LYS A 149 17.56 -14.21 11.56
C LYS A 149 18.24 -14.15 10.19
N HIS A 150 17.98 -13.10 9.41
CA HIS A 150 18.35 -13.03 8.00
C HIS A 150 19.35 -11.92 7.66
N GLY A 151 19.71 -11.09 8.64
CA GLY A 151 20.51 -9.90 8.44
C GLY A 151 19.69 -8.68 8.01
N PRO A 152 20.27 -7.48 8.07
CA PRO A 152 19.60 -6.27 7.65
C PRO A 152 19.45 -6.21 6.13
N SER A 153 18.34 -5.66 5.68
CA SER A 153 18.10 -5.31 4.28
C SER A 153 17.30 -4.02 4.22
N THR A 154 17.39 -3.28 3.11
CA THR A 154 16.63 -2.05 2.93
C THR A 154 15.12 -2.27 3.07
N LEU A 155 14.59 -3.43 2.66
CA LEU A 155 13.19 -3.78 2.87
C LEU A 155 12.80 -3.82 4.36
N LEU A 156 13.59 -4.54 5.18
CA LEU A 156 13.30 -4.71 6.61
C LEU A 156 13.48 -3.41 7.37
N LEU A 157 14.56 -2.67 7.08
CA LEU A 157 14.87 -1.40 7.73
C LEU A 157 13.82 -0.33 7.40
N ASN A 158 13.39 -0.22 6.14
CA ASN A 158 12.31 0.69 5.77
C ASN A 158 10.98 0.32 6.41
N GLY A 159 10.66 -0.97 6.49
CA GLY A 159 9.47 -1.44 7.19
C GLY A 159 9.47 -1.09 8.68
N GLN A 160 10.60 -1.32 9.36
CA GLN A 160 10.78 -0.96 10.76
C GLN A 160 10.70 0.56 10.99
N ALA A 161 11.41 1.34 10.16
CA ALA A 161 11.37 2.80 10.22
C ALA A 161 9.95 3.33 9.99
N ALA A 162 9.20 2.80 9.01
CA ALA A 162 7.82 3.19 8.77
C ALA A 162 6.91 2.91 9.99
N ALA A 163 7.14 1.81 10.71
CA ALA A 163 6.42 1.51 11.95
C ALA A 163 6.76 2.51 13.07
N LEU A 164 8.05 2.83 13.26
CA LEU A 164 8.53 3.83 14.23
C LEU A 164 7.98 5.23 13.93
N MET A 165 8.00 5.63 12.65
CA MET A 165 7.38 6.86 12.16
C MET A 165 5.87 6.90 12.45
N GLY A 166 5.17 5.77 12.26
CA GLY A 166 3.75 5.65 12.61
C GLY A 166 3.45 5.85 14.10
N MET A 167 4.43 5.61 14.98
CA MET A 167 4.36 5.90 16.42
C MET A 167 4.78 7.33 16.79
N ASN A 168 5.19 8.14 15.82
CA ASN A 168 5.87 9.41 16.03
C ASN A 168 7.22 9.29 16.76
N ASN A 169 7.86 8.12 16.71
CA ASN A 169 9.19 7.91 17.27
C ASN A 169 10.27 8.23 16.22
N TRP A 170 10.35 9.49 15.83
CA TRP A 170 11.25 9.97 14.78
C TRP A 170 12.73 9.80 15.14
N VAL A 171 13.05 9.88 16.44
CA VAL A 171 14.42 9.78 16.97
C VAL A 171 14.98 8.37 16.79
N GLU A 172 14.16 7.33 16.98
CA GLU A 172 14.57 5.95 16.75
C GLU A 172 14.50 5.55 15.27
N ALA A 173 13.63 6.20 14.48
CA ALA A 173 13.55 5.93 13.04
C ALA A 173 14.80 6.37 12.27
N GLU A 174 15.42 7.49 12.66
CA GLU A 174 16.62 8.06 12.01
C GLU A 174 17.80 7.07 11.91
N PRO A 175 18.31 6.46 13.00
CA PRO A 175 19.44 5.54 12.91
C PRO A 175 19.12 4.28 12.08
N VAL A 176 17.86 3.82 12.10
CA VAL A 176 17.41 2.67 11.27
C VAL A 176 17.47 3.00 9.78
N LEU A 177 17.05 4.21 9.41
CA LEU A 177 17.13 4.69 8.02
C LEU A 177 18.57 4.99 7.61
N GLN A 178 19.43 5.45 8.53
CA GLN A 178 20.85 5.65 8.24
C GLN A 178 21.52 4.33 7.90
N GLU A 179 21.24 3.26 8.65
CA GLU A 179 21.70 1.91 8.32
C GLU A 179 21.21 1.46 6.93
N ALA A 180 19.99 1.84 6.52
CA ALA A 180 19.47 1.54 5.19
C ALA A 180 20.17 2.31 4.08
N ILE A 181 20.53 3.59 4.32
CA ILE A 181 21.34 4.40 3.41
C ILE A 181 22.75 3.80 3.24
N ASP A 182 23.34 3.31 4.33
CA ASP A 182 24.66 2.66 4.29
C ASP A 182 24.65 1.36 3.46
N LEU A 183 23.50 0.68 3.38
CA LEU A 183 23.31 -0.50 2.53
C LEU A 183 23.03 -0.15 1.06
N ASP A 184 22.09 0.75 0.81
CA ASP A 184 21.75 1.23 -0.54
C ASP A 184 21.20 2.66 -0.48
N GLY A 185 22.12 3.63 -0.54
CA GLY A 185 21.80 5.07 -0.53
C GLY A 185 21.08 5.58 -1.78
N ASN A 186 20.77 4.73 -2.76
CA ASN A 186 19.91 5.06 -3.90
C ASN A 186 18.52 4.43 -3.78
N ASN A 187 18.23 3.72 -2.69
CA ASN A 187 16.92 3.14 -2.47
C ASN A 187 15.87 4.26 -2.26
N PRO A 188 14.87 4.36 -3.14
CA PRO A 188 13.96 5.51 -3.15
C PRO A 188 13.05 5.54 -1.91
N ASP A 189 12.61 4.39 -1.41
CA ASP A 189 11.77 4.30 -0.21
C ASP A 189 12.53 4.80 1.03
N THR A 190 13.83 4.48 1.12
CA THR A 190 14.71 4.92 2.21
C THR A 190 14.86 6.44 2.23
N ILE A 191 15.13 7.03 1.07
CA ILE A 191 15.33 8.47 0.96
C ILE A 191 14.02 9.21 1.30
N VAL A 192 12.87 8.74 0.80
CA VAL A 192 11.56 9.33 1.14
C VAL A 192 11.30 9.26 2.65
N ASN A 193 11.54 8.11 3.28
CA ASN A 193 11.35 7.97 4.72
C ASN A 193 12.30 8.90 5.51
N MET A 194 13.56 9.04 5.08
CA MET A 194 14.54 9.91 5.75
C MET A 194 14.15 11.38 5.66
N ILE A 195 13.69 11.84 4.49
CA ILE A 195 13.18 13.20 4.30
C ILE A 195 12.05 13.51 5.29
N VAL A 196 11.10 12.58 5.46
CA VAL A 196 9.98 12.74 6.39
C VAL A 196 10.49 12.81 7.84
N VAL A 197 11.43 11.95 8.22
CA VAL A 197 12.04 11.98 9.56
C VAL A 197 12.77 13.30 9.83
N TYR A 198 13.61 13.77 8.90
CA TYR A 198 14.32 15.04 9.05
C TYR A 198 13.38 16.24 9.16
N HIS A 199 12.29 16.26 8.38
CA HIS A 199 11.26 17.28 8.51
C HIS A 199 10.70 17.35 9.93
N HIS A 200 10.35 16.20 10.52
CA HIS A 200 9.80 16.14 11.88
C HIS A 200 10.84 16.45 12.98
N LEU A 201 12.13 16.21 12.70
CA LEU A 201 13.23 16.55 13.62
C LEU A 201 13.75 17.99 13.47
N GLY A 202 13.25 18.74 12.49
CA GLY A 202 13.75 20.09 12.17
C GLY A 202 15.16 20.11 11.59
N LYS A 203 15.61 19.00 11.01
CA LYS A 203 16.90 18.87 10.32
C LYS A 203 16.75 19.25 8.85
N PRO A 204 17.75 19.89 8.23
CA PRO A 204 17.73 20.14 6.80
C PRO A 204 17.90 18.81 6.04
N ALA A 205 16.97 18.50 5.15
CA ALA A 205 17.16 17.46 4.13
C ALA A 205 17.92 18.07 2.94
N GLU A 206 18.84 17.32 2.33
CA GLU A 206 19.65 17.83 1.23
C GLU A 206 18.82 17.88 -0.07
N GLU A 207 18.99 18.94 -0.86
CA GLU A 207 18.24 19.14 -2.11
C GLU A 207 18.51 18.02 -3.16
N ASP A 208 19.67 17.36 -3.06
CA ASP A 208 20.04 16.20 -3.90
C ASP A 208 19.18 14.97 -3.58
N GLU A 209 18.73 14.79 -2.32
CA GLU A 209 17.89 13.66 -1.89
C GLU A 209 16.51 13.72 -2.57
N PHE A 210 15.88 14.90 -2.58
CA PHE A 210 14.62 15.13 -3.29
C PHE A 210 14.76 14.89 -4.80
N THR A 211 15.87 15.35 -5.38
CA THR A 211 16.14 15.21 -6.82
C THR A 211 16.34 13.74 -7.20
N ARG A 212 16.99 12.95 -6.34
CA ARG A 212 17.15 11.49 -6.52
C ARG A 212 15.81 10.75 -6.46
N CYS A 213 14.97 11.05 -5.47
CA CYS A 213 13.62 10.48 -5.38
C CYS A 213 12.77 10.83 -6.60
N ALA A 214 12.76 12.11 -7.00
CA ALA A 214 11.96 12.59 -8.12
C ALA A 214 12.34 11.90 -9.44
N LYS A 215 13.63 11.69 -9.70
CA LYS A 215 14.10 10.95 -10.89
C LYS A 215 13.64 9.49 -10.92
N HIS A 216 13.49 8.84 -9.76
CA HIS A 216 13.05 7.45 -9.69
C HIS A 216 11.54 7.29 -9.95
N TYR A 217 10.71 8.09 -9.27
CA TYR A 217 9.25 7.98 -9.39
C TYR A 217 8.66 8.75 -10.58
N ALA A 218 9.37 9.75 -11.11
CA ALA A 218 8.92 10.58 -12.23
C ALA A 218 10.07 10.87 -13.22
N PRO A 219 10.63 9.84 -13.90
CA PRO A 219 11.77 9.99 -14.83
C PRO A 219 11.47 10.87 -16.06
N SER A 220 10.20 11.19 -16.32
CA SER A 220 9.74 12.01 -17.45
C SER A 220 9.67 13.51 -17.15
N VAL A 221 9.89 13.95 -15.91
CA VAL A 221 9.90 15.37 -15.54
C VAL A 221 11.34 15.89 -15.67
N PRO A 222 11.64 16.83 -16.59
CA PRO A 222 12.96 17.42 -16.66
C PRO A 222 13.20 18.25 -15.40
N GLY A 223 14.36 18.01 -14.77
CA GLY A 223 14.83 18.75 -13.58
C GLY A 223 15.22 20.19 -13.88
#